data_AF-A0A5N5Q472-F1
#
_entry.id   AF-A0A5N5Q472-F1
#
_cell.length_a   1.000
_cell.length_b   1.000
_cell.length_c   1.000
_cell.angle_alpha   90.00
_cell.angle_beta   90.00
_cell.angle_gamma   90.00
#
_symmetry.space_group_name_H-M   'P 1'
#
loop_
_entity.id
_entity.type
_entity.pdbx_description
1 polymer ?
#
loop_
_entity_poly.entity_id
_entity_poly.type
_entity_poly.pdbx_seq_one_letter_code
_entity_poly.pdbx_strand_id
1 'polypeptide(L)'
;MNILPKKSWHVRNKDNIARVRRDEQRAAEEENEVRRRAERAEQEARTEYLRRKSRAALEHTAGQRDEGETCGETGANKHLNLFPLEDSSEKKGNTEYLREKKEEKEKQERAIGLLVSLGPAPGTEATPWYLKERERDKEGEKERERQDKGKRKGISEEEREKKDRKLKEGLDPLKDIKKALAVKDRKEKKHKKKEKRDKGEKTSAGSSMERLRAERLQREAEERRRAQALLDQRNGVSGAKDGQKEPEERDRPYNSAYFPELARKRRRRDKDIYDFLYSNS
;
A
#
# COMPACT_ATOMS: atom_id res chain seq x y z
N MET A 1 36.26 14.16 20.11
CA MET A 1 34.96 13.48 19.93
C MET A 1 34.42 13.80 18.53
N ASN A 2 33.88 12.82 17.79
CA ASN A 2 33.24 13.08 16.50
C ASN A 2 31.73 13.36 16.69
N ILE A 3 31.32 14.59 16.40
CA ILE A 3 29.93 15.05 16.56
C ILE A 3 29.14 15.02 15.25
N LEU A 4 29.80 14.74 14.13
CA LEU A 4 29.22 14.80 12.79
C LEU A 4 28.05 13.82 12.57
N PRO A 5 28.09 12.56 13.05
CA PRO A 5 26.97 11.62 12.89
C PRO A 5 25.69 12.06 13.61
N LYS A 6 25.81 12.92 14.64
CA LYS A 6 24.68 13.44 15.41
C LYS A 6 23.98 14.63 14.75
N LYS A 7 24.49 15.10 13.61
CA LYS A 7 23.91 16.24 12.88
C LYS A 7 22.99 15.74 11.77
N SER A 8 21.79 16.32 11.70
CA SER A 8 20.76 15.97 10.72
C SER A 8 21.16 16.25 9.27
N TRP A 9 22.12 17.13 9.02
CA TRP A 9 22.62 17.44 7.67
C TRP A 9 23.77 16.54 7.22
N HIS A 10 24.23 15.61 8.06
CA HIS A 10 25.37 14.78 7.70
C HIS A 10 25.02 13.84 6.54
N VAL A 11 25.68 14.03 5.39
CA VAL A 11 25.41 13.30 4.13
C VAL A 11 25.49 11.78 4.30
N ARG A 12 26.40 11.30 5.15
CA ARG A 12 26.60 9.85 5.39
C ARG A 12 25.62 9.25 6.40
N ASN A 13 24.73 10.04 6.99
CA ASN A 13 23.67 9.48 7.84
C ASN A 13 22.74 8.62 6.99
N LYS A 14 22.40 7.43 7.52
CA LYS A 14 21.58 6.43 6.84
C LYS A 14 20.26 7.03 6.33
N ASP A 15 19.65 7.90 7.13
CA ASP A 15 18.38 8.55 6.79
C ASP A 15 18.51 9.52 5.61
N ASN A 16 19.64 10.23 5.52
CA ASN A 16 19.90 11.14 4.41
C ASN A 16 20.23 10.36 3.13
N ILE A 17 21.04 9.30 3.24
CA ILE A 17 21.31 8.40 2.11
C ILE A 17 20.00 7.77 1.61
N ALA A 18 19.10 7.36 2.51
CA ALA A 18 17.80 6.79 2.12
C ALA A 18 16.88 7.82 1.44
N ARG A 19 16.92 9.09 1.85
CA ARG A 19 16.20 10.17 1.15
C ARG A 19 16.75 10.39 -0.24
N VAL A 20 18.07 10.54 -0.38
CA VAL A 20 18.74 10.69 -1.68
C VAL A 20 18.38 9.53 -2.61
N ARG A 21 18.46 8.29 -2.13
CA ARG A 21 18.08 7.12 -2.93
C ARG A 21 16.62 7.13 -3.37
N ARG A 22 15.70 7.59 -2.52
CA ARG A 22 14.27 7.71 -2.89
C ARG A 22 14.08 8.76 -3.98
N ASP A 23 14.77 9.90 -3.85
CA ASP A 23 14.67 10.98 -4.82
C ASP A 23 15.31 10.58 -6.15
N GLU A 24 16.46 9.89 -6.13
CA GLU A 24 17.10 9.27 -7.30
C GLU A 24 16.20 8.22 -7.96
N GLN A 25 15.55 7.36 -7.17
CA GLN A 25 14.60 6.37 -7.66
C GLN A 25 13.40 7.03 -8.33
N ARG A 26 12.82 8.07 -7.71
CA ARG A 26 11.70 8.82 -8.29
C ARG A 26 12.12 9.49 -9.60
N ALA A 27 13.28 10.14 -9.64
CA ALA A 27 13.80 10.76 -10.86
C ALA A 27 13.99 9.71 -11.98
N ALA A 28 14.55 8.55 -11.66
CA ALA A 28 14.71 7.46 -12.60
C ALA A 28 13.36 6.89 -13.09
N GLU A 29 12.35 6.78 -12.23
CA GLU A 29 11.00 6.34 -12.60
C GLU A 29 10.32 7.35 -13.56
N GLU A 30 10.43 8.64 -13.27
CA GLU A 30 9.88 9.72 -14.10
C GLU A 30 10.55 9.74 -15.49
N GLU A 31 11.88 9.63 -15.57
CA GLU A 31 12.62 9.55 -16.84
C GLU A 31 12.21 8.32 -17.66
N ASN A 32 12.03 7.17 -17.01
CA ASN A 32 11.57 5.95 -17.67
C ASN A 32 10.14 6.08 -18.21
N GLU A 33 9.24 6.74 -17.48
CA GLU A 33 7.88 6.98 -17.94
C GLU A 33 7.84 7.94 -19.13
N VAL A 34 8.65 9.00 -19.09
CA VAL A 34 8.82 9.93 -20.22
C VAL A 34 9.37 9.19 -21.44
N ARG A 35 10.41 8.36 -21.27
CA ARG A 35 10.97 7.55 -22.36
C ARG A 35 9.93 6.60 -22.95
N ARG A 36 9.18 5.89 -22.11
CA ARG A 36 8.08 5.00 -22.55
C ARG A 36 7.03 5.76 -23.35
N ARG A 37 6.70 6.99 -22.94
CA ARG A 37 5.74 7.83 -23.66
C ARG A 37 6.30 8.27 -25.01
N ALA A 38 7.57 8.66 -25.06
CA ALA A 38 8.26 9.03 -26.30
C ALA A 38 8.33 7.84 -27.28
N GLU A 39 8.72 6.65 -26.80
CA GLU A 39 8.76 5.43 -27.60
C GLU A 39 7.38 5.07 -28.19
N ARG A 40 6.31 5.20 -27.40
CA ARG A 40 4.94 4.99 -27.91
C ARG A 40 4.57 6.03 -28.97
N ALA A 41 4.85 7.31 -28.70
CA ALA A 41 4.57 8.38 -29.65
C ALA A 41 5.35 8.19 -30.97
N GLU A 42 6.59 7.71 -30.89
CA GLU A 42 7.41 7.40 -32.07
C GLU A 42 6.83 6.22 -32.86
N GLN A 43 6.41 5.15 -32.18
CA GLN A 43 5.72 4.03 -32.81
C GLN A 43 4.45 4.49 -33.52
N GLU A 44 3.60 5.25 -32.84
CA GLU A 44 2.36 5.80 -33.39
C GLU A 44 2.64 6.70 -34.60
N ALA A 45 3.59 7.65 -34.48
CA ALA A 45 4.00 8.54 -35.57
C ALA A 45 4.54 7.77 -36.78
N ARG A 46 5.35 6.73 -36.56
CA ARG A 46 5.84 5.88 -37.65
C ARG A 46 4.69 5.17 -38.37
N THR A 47 3.73 4.63 -37.61
CA THR A 47 2.56 3.97 -38.23
C THR A 47 1.64 4.95 -38.95
N GLU A 48 1.45 6.14 -38.40
CA GLU A 48 0.62 7.20 -38.96
C GLU A 48 1.24 7.74 -40.26
N TYR A 49 2.56 7.93 -40.28
CA TYR A 49 3.31 8.27 -41.48
C TYR A 49 3.12 7.24 -42.60
N LEU A 50 3.23 5.93 -42.29
CA LEU A 50 3.03 4.87 -43.27
C LEU A 50 1.57 4.82 -43.76
N ARG A 51 0.59 5.00 -42.86
CA ARG A 51 -0.83 5.07 -43.22
C ARG A 51 -1.15 6.28 -44.10
N ARG A 52 -0.57 7.44 -43.79
CA ARG A 52 -0.74 8.66 -44.58
C ARG A 52 -0.11 8.49 -45.96
N LYS A 53 1.07 7.88 -46.04
CA LYS A 53 1.74 7.59 -47.31
C LYS A 53 0.94 6.62 -48.17
N SER A 54 0.34 5.58 -47.59
CA SER A 54 -0.50 4.64 -48.36
C SER A 54 -1.81 5.29 -48.82
N ARG A 55 -2.45 6.12 -47.98
CA ARG A 55 -3.64 6.90 -48.37
C ARG A 55 -3.33 7.88 -49.50
N ALA A 56 -2.23 8.63 -49.39
CA ALA A 56 -1.80 9.52 -50.47
C ALA A 56 -1.53 8.76 -51.78
N ALA A 57 -0.90 7.57 -51.72
CA ALA A 57 -0.71 6.74 -52.90
C ALA A 57 -2.06 6.28 -53.51
N LEU A 58 -3.04 5.90 -52.68
CA LEU A 58 -4.39 5.56 -53.16
C LEU A 58 -5.10 6.76 -53.78
N GLU A 59 -5.03 7.94 -53.17
CA GLU A 59 -5.60 9.19 -53.72
C GLU A 59 -4.95 9.54 -55.07
N HIS A 60 -3.64 9.37 -55.22
CA HIS A 60 -2.96 9.56 -56.50
C HIS A 60 -3.40 8.55 -57.58
N THR A 61 -3.74 7.31 -57.20
CA THR A 61 -4.27 6.31 -58.15
C THR A 61 -5.77 6.47 -58.42
N ALA A 62 -6.54 6.97 -57.45
CA ALA A 62 -7.98 7.21 -57.56
C ALA A 62 -8.28 8.51 -58.31
N GLY A 63 -7.47 9.55 -58.16
CA GLY A 63 -7.57 10.80 -58.92
C GLY A 63 -7.20 10.68 -60.41
N GLN A 64 -6.74 9.50 -60.87
CA GLN A 64 -6.59 9.19 -62.29
C GLN A 64 -7.84 8.51 -62.88
N ARG A 65 -8.87 8.24 -62.06
CA ARG A 65 -10.15 7.69 -62.49
C ARG A 65 -11.29 8.54 -61.93
N ASP A 66 -11.62 9.63 -62.59
CA ASP A 66 -12.97 10.15 -62.55
C ASP A 66 -13.37 10.69 -63.92
N GLU A 67 -14.15 9.88 -64.63
CA GLU A 67 -15.33 10.22 -65.42
C GLU A 67 -16.14 8.92 -65.52
N GLY A 68 -17.08 8.69 -64.59
CA GLY A 68 -18.07 7.62 -64.77
C GLY A 68 -18.64 6.94 -63.51
N GLU A 69 -19.89 7.31 -63.22
CA GLU A 69 -20.97 6.45 -62.72
C GLU A 69 -21.01 6.05 -61.24
N THR A 70 -21.96 6.69 -60.55
CA THR A 70 -22.70 6.11 -59.42
C THR A 70 -23.54 4.92 -59.90
N CYS A 71 -23.30 3.71 -59.39
CA CYS A 71 -24.21 2.57 -59.55
C CYS A 71 -24.24 1.69 -58.30
N GLY A 72 -25.44 1.25 -57.93
CA GLY A 72 -25.74 0.53 -56.69
C GLY A 72 -25.43 -0.97 -56.72
N GLU A 73 -25.57 -1.55 -55.52
CA GLU A 73 -25.93 -2.95 -55.21
C GLU A 73 -25.48 -4.08 -56.14
N THR A 74 -24.59 -4.95 -55.65
CA THR A 74 -24.76 -6.42 -55.71
C THR A 74 -23.83 -7.10 -54.69
N GLY A 75 -24.36 -8.07 -53.95
CA GLY A 75 -23.62 -8.84 -52.95
C GLY A 75 -22.56 -9.75 -53.55
N ALA A 76 -21.75 -10.34 -52.65
CA ALA A 76 -20.80 -11.45 -52.87
C ALA A 76 -19.30 -11.14 -53.03
N ASN A 77 -18.78 -10.05 -52.45
CA ASN A 77 -17.37 -10.02 -52.06
C ASN A 77 -17.27 -9.96 -50.53
N LYS A 78 -17.57 -11.10 -49.88
CA LYS A 78 -17.13 -11.32 -48.49
C LYS A 78 -15.62 -11.09 -48.52
N HIS A 79 -15.14 -10.04 -47.84
CA HIS A 79 -13.73 -9.79 -47.64
C HIS A 79 -13.08 -11.13 -47.24
N LEU A 80 -12.25 -11.70 -48.13
CA LEU A 80 -11.54 -12.93 -47.83
C LEU A 80 -10.63 -12.59 -46.66
N ASN A 81 -10.97 -13.07 -45.47
CA ASN A 81 -10.09 -12.98 -44.31
C ASN A 81 -8.89 -13.88 -44.60
N LEU A 82 -7.89 -13.34 -45.29
CA LEU A 82 -6.61 -14.01 -45.56
C LEU A 82 -5.88 -14.39 -44.25
N PHE A 83 -6.28 -13.80 -43.13
CA PHE A 83 -5.82 -14.13 -41.79
C PHE A 83 -7.01 -14.28 -40.84
N PRO A 84 -7.50 -15.51 -40.60
CA PRO A 84 -8.40 -15.79 -39.50
C PRO A 84 -7.71 -15.35 -38.19
N LEU A 85 -8.40 -14.56 -37.37
CA LEU A 85 -7.83 -13.98 -36.14
C LEU A 85 -7.36 -15.06 -35.13
N GLU A 86 -7.81 -16.30 -35.31
CA GLU A 86 -7.41 -17.47 -34.52
C GLU A 86 -5.92 -17.83 -34.69
N ASP A 87 -5.29 -17.53 -35.83
CA ASP A 87 -3.87 -17.86 -36.06
C ASP A 87 -2.89 -16.82 -35.45
N SER A 88 -3.39 -15.68 -34.95
CA SER A 88 -2.55 -14.68 -34.27
C SER A 88 -2.30 -14.99 -32.79
N SER A 89 -2.87 -16.08 -32.25
CA SER A 89 -2.69 -16.47 -30.85
C SER A 89 -1.38 -17.21 -30.56
N GLU A 90 -0.52 -17.43 -31.57
CA GLU A 90 0.80 -18.02 -31.36
C GLU A 90 1.93 -17.00 -31.54
N LYS A 91 1.78 -15.81 -30.92
CA LYS A 91 2.98 -15.23 -30.28
C LYS A 91 3.32 -16.12 -29.09
N LYS A 92 3.82 -17.32 -29.36
CA LYS A 92 4.66 -18.10 -28.45
C LYS A 92 5.89 -17.23 -28.21
N GLY A 93 5.73 -16.20 -27.38
CA GLY A 93 6.82 -15.41 -26.87
C GLY A 93 7.85 -16.37 -26.30
N ASN A 94 9.12 -16.11 -26.57
CA ASN A 94 10.22 -17.04 -26.32
C ASN A 94 10.00 -17.72 -24.96
N THR A 95 9.81 -19.05 -24.96
CA THR A 95 9.41 -19.78 -23.75
C THR A 95 10.45 -19.63 -22.65
N GLU A 96 11.70 -19.44 -23.07
CA GLU A 96 12.85 -19.07 -22.24
C GLU A 96 12.68 -17.70 -21.58
N TYR A 97 12.18 -16.69 -22.29
CA TYR A 97 11.94 -15.35 -21.72
C TYR A 97 10.88 -15.36 -20.61
N LEU A 98 9.84 -16.17 -20.76
CA LEU A 98 8.82 -16.33 -19.71
C LEU A 98 9.36 -17.10 -18.50
N ARG A 99 10.31 -18.01 -18.69
CA ARG A 99 11.00 -18.73 -17.61
C ARG A 99 11.98 -17.80 -16.90
N GLU A 100 12.80 -17.05 -17.62
CA GLU A 100 13.73 -16.06 -17.08
C GLU A 100 13.01 -15.00 -16.24
N LYS A 101 11.88 -14.49 -16.72
CA LYS A 101 11.05 -13.54 -15.98
C LYS A 101 10.41 -14.14 -14.72
N LYS A 102 10.13 -15.44 -14.71
CA LYS A 102 9.66 -16.15 -13.50
C LYS A 102 10.81 -16.34 -12.52
N GLU A 103 11.99 -16.73 -12.98
CA GLU A 103 13.18 -16.87 -12.14
C GLU A 103 13.63 -15.53 -11.55
N GLU A 104 13.53 -14.43 -12.28
CA GLU A 104 13.83 -13.09 -11.78
C GLU A 104 12.85 -12.68 -10.67
N LYS A 105 11.55 -12.97 -10.85
CA LYS A 105 10.55 -12.78 -9.80
C LYS A 105 10.82 -13.67 -8.59
N GLU A 106 11.16 -14.95 -8.78
CA GLU A 106 11.52 -15.84 -7.69
C GLU A 106 12.78 -15.38 -6.96
N LYS A 107 13.78 -14.85 -7.66
CA LYS A 107 14.98 -14.24 -7.05
C LYS A 107 14.62 -13.00 -6.25
N GLN A 108 13.74 -12.14 -6.76
CA GLN A 108 13.23 -10.98 -6.02
C GLN A 108 12.45 -11.42 -4.78
N GLU A 109 11.56 -12.40 -4.92
CA GLU A 109 10.79 -12.95 -3.80
C GLU A 109 11.67 -13.68 -2.79
N ARG A 110 12.73 -14.38 -3.21
CA ARG A 110 13.75 -14.95 -2.33
C ARG A 110 14.54 -13.87 -1.60
N ALA A 111 14.93 -12.80 -2.29
CA ALA A 111 15.66 -11.68 -1.69
C ALA A 111 14.80 -10.89 -0.70
N ILE A 112 13.49 -10.77 -0.97
CA ILE A 112 12.50 -10.14 -0.08
C ILE A 112 12.16 -11.06 1.10
N GLY A 113 12.37 -12.38 0.97
CA GLY A 113 12.07 -13.37 2.02
C GLY A 113 10.70 -14.06 1.87
N LEU A 114 9.99 -13.81 0.76
CA LEU A 114 8.66 -14.37 0.48
C LEU A 114 8.75 -15.84 0.04
N LEU A 115 9.73 -16.16 -0.82
CA LEU A 115 10.06 -17.51 -1.28
C LEU A 115 11.32 -18.03 -0.56
N VAL A 116 11.51 -17.64 0.71
CA VAL A 116 12.51 -18.30 1.57
C VAL A 116 11.85 -19.55 2.13
N SER A 117 12.07 -20.65 1.42
CA SER A 117 11.75 -22.00 1.84
C SER A 117 12.40 -22.28 3.20
N LEU A 118 11.59 -22.22 4.26
CA LEU A 118 11.75 -22.94 5.52
C LEU A 118 13.20 -23.07 6.03
N GLY A 119 13.79 -21.95 6.46
CA GLY A 119 14.97 -21.94 7.33
C GLY A 119 16.20 -21.26 6.72
N PRO A 120 17.17 -20.86 7.58
CA PRO A 120 18.44 -20.29 7.12
C PRO A 120 19.20 -21.30 6.23
N ALA A 121 19.84 -20.80 5.17
CA ALA A 121 20.70 -21.62 4.33
C ALA A 121 21.85 -22.23 5.16
N PRO A 122 22.23 -23.51 4.92
CA PRO A 122 23.36 -24.13 5.59
C PRO A 122 24.64 -23.35 5.23
N GLY A 123 25.21 -22.63 6.21
CA GLY A 123 26.46 -21.89 6.05
C GLY A 123 26.39 -20.37 6.24
N THR A 124 25.23 -19.79 6.55
CA THR A 124 25.12 -18.36 6.95
C THR A 124 24.65 -18.21 8.40
N GLU A 125 25.25 -19.00 9.29
CA GLU A 125 25.01 -18.87 10.73
C GLU A 125 25.74 -17.63 11.27
N ALA A 126 25.08 -16.48 11.22
CA ALA A 126 25.23 -15.56 12.34
C ALA A 126 24.57 -16.26 13.53
N THR A 127 25.35 -17.05 14.27
CA THR A 127 24.88 -17.74 15.48
C THR A 127 24.14 -16.71 16.33
N PRO A 128 22.82 -16.86 16.52
CA PRO A 128 22.05 -15.88 17.24
C PRO A 128 22.67 -15.68 18.62
N TRP A 129 22.67 -14.45 19.13
CA TRP A 129 23.38 -14.10 20.38
C TRP A 129 22.98 -14.97 21.59
N TYR A 130 21.82 -15.63 21.53
CA TYR A 130 21.33 -16.58 22.53
C TYR A 130 21.85 -18.02 22.37
N LEU A 131 22.40 -18.41 21.20
CA LEU A 131 23.19 -19.63 21.00
C LEU A 131 24.70 -19.40 21.17
N LYS A 132 25.14 -18.14 21.22
CA LYS A 132 26.54 -17.79 21.45
C LYS A 132 26.86 -17.91 22.94
N GLU A 133 27.11 -19.14 23.37
CA GLU A 133 27.59 -19.42 24.73
C GLU A 133 28.80 -18.56 25.05
N ARG A 134 28.77 -17.89 26.21
CA ARG A 134 29.93 -17.19 26.71
C ARG A 134 31.00 -18.24 26.96
N GLU A 135 32.24 -17.99 26.56
CA GLU A 135 33.39 -18.91 26.72
C GLU A 135 33.52 -19.49 28.15
N ARG A 136 32.97 -18.81 29.15
CA ARG A 136 32.94 -19.21 30.56
C ARG A 136 31.93 -20.33 30.88
N ASP A 137 30.93 -20.56 30.02
CA ASP A 137 29.90 -21.60 30.20
C ASP A 137 30.33 -22.96 29.60
N LYS A 138 31.32 -22.98 28.70
CA LYS A 138 31.88 -24.20 28.08
C LYS A 138 32.59 -25.13 29.07
N GLU A 139 33.14 -24.59 30.17
CA GLU A 139 33.74 -25.40 31.24
C GLU A 139 32.68 -26.06 32.11
N GLY A 140 31.62 -25.32 32.46
CA GLY A 140 30.49 -25.84 33.23
C GLY A 140 29.64 -26.85 32.45
N GLU A 141 29.55 -26.73 31.13
CA GLU A 141 28.82 -27.67 30.29
C GLU A 141 29.56 -29.01 30.14
N LYS A 142 30.90 -29.01 29.98
CA LYS A 142 31.71 -30.24 29.93
C LYS A 142 31.66 -31.05 31.23
N GLU A 143 31.55 -30.37 32.37
CA GLU A 143 31.39 -31.02 33.68
C GLU A 143 29.98 -31.61 33.86
N ARG A 144 28.95 -30.89 33.40
CA ARG A 144 27.55 -31.37 33.37
C ARG A 144 27.35 -32.53 32.38
N GLU A 145 28.02 -32.52 31.23
CA GLU A 145 27.97 -33.59 30.23
C GLU A 145 28.62 -34.88 30.74
N ARG A 146 29.68 -34.78 31.56
CA ARG A 146 30.30 -35.93 32.24
C ARG A 146 29.39 -36.51 33.34
N GLN A 147 28.61 -35.69 34.05
CA GLN A 147 27.62 -36.16 35.02
C GLN A 147 26.35 -36.74 34.36
N ASP A 148 25.88 -36.19 33.23
CA ASP A 148 24.66 -36.65 32.55
C ASP A 148 24.85 -37.99 31.80
N LYS A 149 26.08 -38.25 31.31
CA LYS A 149 26.45 -39.56 30.72
C LYS A 149 26.33 -40.74 31.70
N GLY A 150 26.36 -40.49 33.01
CA GLY A 150 26.13 -41.52 34.04
C GLY A 150 24.65 -41.86 34.31
N LYS A 151 23.70 -41.01 33.89
CA LYS A 151 22.26 -41.18 34.15
C LYS A 151 21.42 -41.54 32.92
N ARG A 152 21.98 -41.45 31.72
CA ARG A 152 21.33 -41.95 30.49
C ARG A 152 21.44 -43.46 30.36
N LYS A 153 20.77 -44.21 31.26
CA LYS A 153 20.23 -45.52 30.85
C LYS A 153 19.15 -45.22 29.81
N GLY A 154 19.34 -45.73 28.59
CA GLY A 154 18.46 -45.47 27.46
C GLY A 154 17.01 -45.75 27.81
N ILE A 155 16.21 -44.68 27.87
CA ILE A 155 14.74 -44.75 27.86
C ILE A 155 14.39 -45.58 26.62
N SER A 156 13.77 -46.75 26.82
CA SER A 156 13.42 -47.65 25.72
C SER A 156 12.53 -46.91 24.72
N GLU A 157 12.64 -47.30 23.45
CA GLU A 157 11.88 -46.70 22.34
C GLU A 157 10.36 -46.66 22.64
N GLU A 158 9.88 -47.68 23.34
CA GLU A 158 8.49 -47.81 23.80
C GLU A 158 8.06 -46.72 24.81
N GLU A 159 8.94 -46.28 25.70
CA GLU A 159 8.64 -45.18 26.62
C GLU A 159 8.63 -43.81 25.92
N ARG A 160 9.45 -43.65 24.87
CA ARG A 160 9.43 -42.44 24.04
C ARG A 160 8.14 -42.36 23.24
N GLU A 161 7.73 -43.46 22.62
CA GLU A 161 6.48 -43.53 21.85
C GLU A 161 5.26 -43.27 22.76
N LYS A 162 5.25 -43.78 23.99
CA LYS A 162 4.18 -43.48 24.97
C LYS A 162 4.14 -42.01 25.36
N LYS A 163 5.29 -41.34 25.48
CA LYS A 163 5.37 -39.89 25.77
C LYS A 163 4.91 -39.06 24.59
N ASP A 164 5.34 -39.39 23.39
CA ASP A 164 4.92 -38.74 22.15
C ASP A 164 3.43 -38.94 21.89
N ARG A 165 2.91 -40.14 22.15
CA ARG A 165 1.46 -40.40 22.05
C ARG A 165 0.69 -39.55 23.05
N LYS A 166 1.15 -39.40 24.29
CA LYS A 166 0.53 -38.52 25.31
C LYS A 166 0.60 -37.04 24.92
N LEU A 167 1.71 -36.59 24.33
CA LEU A 167 1.88 -35.24 23.81
C LEU A 167 0.90 -34.97 22.66
N LYS A 168 0.85 -35.88 21.67
CA LYS A 168 -0.07 -35.80 20.53
C LYS A 168 -1.53 -35.85 20.97
N GLU A 169 -1.83 -36.68 21.95
CA GLU A 169 -3.14 -36.76 22.58
C GLU A 169 -3.54 -35.49 23.34
N GLY A 170 -2.58 -34.76 23.93
CA GLY A 170 -2.82 -33.49 24.63
C GLY A 170 -2.98 -32.30 23.67
N LEU A 171 -2.38 -32.38 22.48
CA LEU A 171 -2.44 -31.36 21.43
C LEU A 171 -3.58 -31.59 20.43
N ASP A 172 -4.42 -32.61 20.65
CA ASP A 172 -5.57 -32.91 19.79
C ASP A 172 -6.76 -31.99 20.14
N PRO A 173 -7.20 -31.10 19.21
CA PRO A 173 -8.31 -30.18 19.44
C PRO A 173 -9.64 -30.90 19.73
N LEU A 174 -9.81 -32.15 19.30
CA LEU A 174 -11.01 -32.92 19.59
C LEU A 174 -11.15 -33.25 21.08
N LYS A 175 -10.04 -33.39 21.81
CA LYS A 175 -10.10 -33.61 23.27
C LYS A 175 -10.53 -32.35 24.01
N ASP A 176 -10.12 -31.18 23.53
CA ASP A 176 -10.50 -29.91 24.13
C ASP A 176 -11.98 -29.58 23.86
N ILE A 177 -12.47 -29.88 22.65
CA ILE A 177 -13.91 -29.77 22.32
C ILE A 177 -14.74 -30.72 23.21
N LYS A 178 -14.31 -31.97 23.39
CA LYS A 178 -15.00 -32.94 24.27
C LYS A 178 -15.02 -32.48 25.73
N LYS A 179 -13.93 -31.92 26.24
CA LYS A 179 -13.87 -31.32 27.59
C LYS A 179 -14.81 -30.11 27.72
N ALA A 180 -14.83 -29.23 26.72
CA ALA A 180 -15.69 -28.04 26.72
C ALA A 180 -17.19 -28.41 26.70
N LEU A 181 -17.58 -29.42 25.93
CA LEU A 181 -18.95 -29.94 25.91
C LEU A 181 -19.34 -30.57 27.25
N ALA A 182 -18.46 -31.36 27.86
CA ALA A 182 -18.71 -31.96 29.19
C ALA A 182 -18.87 -30.90 30.31
N VAL A 183 -18.22 -29.74 30.18
CA VAL A 183 -18.39 -28.60 31.10
C VAL A 183 -19.74 -27.91 30.89
N LYS A 184 -20.25 -27.84 29.65
CA LYS A 184 -21.54 -27.25 29.33
C LYS A 184 -22.70 -28.05 29.96
N ASP A 185 -22.64 -29.38 29.90
CA ASP A 185 -23.64 -30.27 30.52
C ASP A 185 -23.68 -30.14 32.06
N ARG A 186 -22.53 -29.87 32.70
CA ARG A 186 -22.46 -29.62 34.15
C ARG A 186 -23.01 -28.25 34.54
N LYS A 187 -22.93 -27.25 33.64
CA LYS A 187 -23.41 -25.88 33.89
C LYS A 187 -24.92 -25.78 33.70
N GLU A 188 -25.49 -26.50 32.73
CA GLU A 188 -26.95 -26.53 32.51
C GLU A 188 -27.72 -27.13 33.69
N LYS A 189 -27.14 -28.10 34.43
CA LYS A 189 -27.75 -28.64 35.66
C LYS A 189 -27.74 -27.67 36.85
N LYS A 190 -26.94 -26.60 36.84
CA LYS A 190 -26.82 -25.64 37.95
C LYS A 190 -27.66 -24.36 37.79
N HIS A 191 -28.20 -24.08 36.61
CA HIS A 191 -28.92 -22.82 36.34
C HIS A 191 -30.45 -22.89 36.36
N LYS A 192 -31.06 -24.04 36.70
CA LYS A 192 -32.53 -24.19 36.77
C LYS A 192 -33.21 -23.62 38.03
N LYS A 193 -32.55 -22.76 38.81
CA LYS A 193 -33.18 -22.08 39.96
C LYS A 193 -32.75 -20.61 40.10
N LYS A 194 -33.15 -19.75 39.16
CA LYS A 194 -33.54 -18.35 39.46
C LYS A 194 -34.16 -17.69 38.21
N GLU A 195 -35.47 -17.69 38.11
CA GLU A 195 -36.21 -16.68 37.34
C GLU A 195 -36.48 -15.46 38.24
N LYS A 196 -36.18 -14.26 37.74
CA LYS A 196 -37.13 -13.13 37.51
C LYS A 196 -36.43 -11.77 37.55
N ARG A 197 -36.82 -10.93 36.56
CA ARG A 197 -36.65 -9.46 36.40
C ARG A 197 -35.22 -9.02 36.03
N ASP A 198 -34.96 -8.12 35.08
CA ASP A 198 -35.80 -7.09 34.47
C ASP A 198 -35.37 -6.79 33.04
N LYS A 199 -36.33 -6.24 32.29
CA LYS A 199 -36.27 -5.88 30.87
C LYS A 199 -35.51 -4.56 30.70
N GLY A 200 -34.38 -4.62 29.99
CA GLY A 200 -33.67 -3.45 29.49
C GLY A 200 -32.99 -3.79 28.17
N GLU A 201 -33.52 -3.24 27.08
CA GLU A 201 -32.98 -3.37 25.73
C GLU A 201 -31.51 -2.95 25.70
N LYS A 202 -30.61 -3.94 25.62
CA LYS A 202 -29.29 -3.71 25.07
C LYS A 202 -29.43 -3.88 23.57
N THR A 203 -29.70 -2.78 22.87
CA THR A 203 -29.29 -2.66 21.47
C THR A 203 -27.84 -3.12 21.42
N SER A 204 -27.61 -4.21 20.70
CA SER A 204 -26.34 -4.92 20.59
C SER A 204 -25.19 -3.94 20.52
N ALA A 205 -24.45 -3.83 21.63
CA ALA A 205 -23.19 -3.14 21.68
C ALA A 205 -22.24 -3.91 20.78
N GLY A 206 -22.23 -3.52 19.50
CA GLY A 206 -21.13 -3.78 18.58
C GLY A 206 -19.84 -3.52 19.34
N SER A 207 -19.02 -4.56 19.39
CA SER A 207 -17.77 -4.66 20.14
C SER A 207 -17.02 -3.33 20.17
N SER A 208 -16.37 -2.96 21.27
CA SER A 208 -15.52 -1.75 21.40
C SER A 208 -14.64 -1.48 20.16
N MET A 209 -14.22 -2.56 19.49
CA MET A 209 -13.45 -2.54 18.25
C MET A 209 -14.21 -2.04 17.00
N GLU A 210 -15.52 -2.26 16.91
CA GLU A 210 -16.40 -1.75 15.86
C GLU A 210 -16.59 -0.23 15.97
N ARG A 211 -16.62 0.31 17.20
CA ARG A 211 -16.60 1.76 17.44
C ARG A 211 -15.31 2.40 16.93
N LEU A 212 -14.16 1.79 17.21
CA LEU A 212 -12.87 2.26 16.74
C LEU A 212 -12.75 2.19 15.20
N ARG A 213 -13.35 1.18 14.56
CA ARG A 213 -13.42 1.09 13.10
C ARG A 213 -14.31 2.16 12.49
N ALA A 214 -15.47 2.43 13.10
CA ALA A 214 -16.36 3.49 12.67
C ALA A 214 -15.70 4.87 12.80
N GLU A 215 -15.02 5.12 13.92
CA GLU A 215 -14.26 6.35 14.14
C GLU A 215 -13.12 6.50 13.13
N ARG A 216 -12.39 5.42 12.83
CA ARG A 216 -11.35 5.41 11.79
C ARG A 216 -11.92 5.76 10.42
N LEU A 217 -13.03 5.12 10.03
CA LEU A 217 -13.71 5.39 8.76
C LEU A 217 -14.18 6.85 8.65
N GLN A 218 -14.66 7.43 9.76
CA GLN A 218 -15.05 8.84 9.79
C GLN A 218 -13.85 9.77 9.55
N ARG A 219 -12.72 9.53 10.22
CA ARG A 219 -11.50 10.33 10.00
C ARG A 219 -10.98 10.19 8.57
N GLU A 220 -10.90 8.97 8.04
CA GLU A 220 -10.47 8.73 6.67
C GLU A 220 -11.41 9.41 5.65
N ALA A 221 -12.72 9.42 5.91
CA ALA A 221 -13.70 10.10 5.06
C ALA A 221 -13.56 11.64 5.11
N GLU A 222 -13.33 12.22 6.29
CA GLU A 222 -13.09 13.65 6.46
C GLU A 222 -11.81 14.12 5.76
N GLU A 223 -10.72 13.36 5.90
CA GLU A 223 -9.47 13.64 5.20
C GLU A 223 -9.61 13.49 3.69
N ARG A 224 -10.32 12.45 3.23
CA ARG A 224 -10.62 12.25 1.81
C ARG A 224 -11.47 13.38 1.25
N ARG A 225 -12.48 13.86 1.99
CA ARG A 225 -13.30 15.02 1.62
C ARG A 225 -12.45 16.29 1.52
N ARG A 226 -11.54 16.50 2.47
CA ARG A 226 -10.61 17.64 2.47
C ARG A 226 -9.65 17.59 1.29
N ALA A 227 -9.09 16.42 1.00
CA ALA A 227 -8.21 16.21 -0.16
C ALA A 227 -8.95 16.41 -1.48
N GLN A 228 -10.19 15.90 -1.56
CA GLN A 228 -11.04 16.08 -2.73
C GLN A 228 -11.39 17.55 -2.95
N ALA A 229 -11.73 18.30 -1.90
CA ALA A 229 -11.98 19.74 -2.02
C ALA A 229 -10.77 20.53 -2.56
N LEU A 230 -9.54 20.15 -2.17
CA LEU A 230 -8.32 20.76 -2.73
C LEU A 230 -8.09 20.38 -4.20
N LEU A 231 -8.42 19.14 -4.58
CA LEU A 231 -8.36 18.70 -5.97
C LEU A 231 -9.41 19.40 -6.83
N ASP A 232 -10.62 19.59 -6.32
CA ASP A 232 -11.70 20.29 -7.03
C ASP A 232 -11.38 21.78 -7.21
N GLN A 233 -10.76 22.41 -6.20
CA GLN A 233 -10.18 23.77 -6.31
C GLN A 233 -9.09 23.84 -7.39
N ARG A 234 -8.18 22.86 -7.42
CA ARG A 234 -7.10 22.78 -8.42
C ARG A 234 -7.64 22.52 -9.84
N ASN A 235 -8.67 21.69 -9.96
CA ASN A 235 -9.27 21.32 -11.23
C ASN A 235 -10.29 22.35 -11.74
N GLY A 236 -10.53 23.43 -10.99
CA GLY A 236 -11.47 24.49 -11.36
C GLY A 236 -12.94 24.04 -11.43
N VAL A 237 -13.27 22.87 -10.88
CA VAL A 237 -14.63 22.29 -10.91
C VAL A 237 -15.53 22.96 -9.86
N SER A 238 -14.95 23.53 -8.80
CA SER A 238 -15.65 24.41 -7.86
C SER A 238 -15.71 25.86 -8.35
N GLY A 239 -16.21 26.05 -9.58
CA GLY A 239 -16.63 27.37 -10.05
C GLY A 239 -17.93 27.79 -9.36
N ALA A 240 -17.91 28.99 -8.76
CA ALA A 240 -19.03 29.75 -8.21
C ALA A 240 -19.47 29.42 -6.76
N LYS A 241 -18.69 29.92 -5.78
CA LYS A 241 -19.20 30.81 -4.72
C LYS A 241 -18.03 31.44 -3.96
N ASP A 242 -18.20 32.73 -3.69
CA ASP A 242 -17.29 33.67 -3.00
C ASP A 242 -16.10 34.17 -3.82
N GLY A 243 -16.35 35.27 -4.54
CA GLY A 243 -15.32 36.17 -5.03
C GLY A 243 -14.59 36.87 -3.89
N GLN A 244 -13.78 36.13 -3.14
CA GLN A 244 -12.73 36.75 -2.34
C GLN A 244 -11.61 37.16 -3.28
N LYS A 245 -11.64 38.44 -3.68
CA LYS A 245 -10.51 39.14 -4.27
C LYS A 245 -9.31 38.88 -3.35
N GLU A 246 -8.23 38.31 -3.89
CA GLU A 246 -6.94 38.18 -3.19
C GLU A 246 -6.66 39.51 -2.46
N PRO A 247 -6.49 39.51 -1.13
CA PRO A 247 -6.25 40.75 -0.40
C PRO A 247 -4.96 41.35 -0.95
N GLU A 248 -5.05 42.59 -1.45
CA GLU A 248 -3.88 43.36 -1.87
C GLU A 248 -2.83 43.34 -0.75
N GLU A 249 -1.55 43.38 -1.12
CA GLU A 249 -0.44 43.24 -0.17
C GLU A 249 -0.54 44.22 1.03
N ARG A 250 -1.20 45.38 0.83
CA ARG A 250 -1.51 46.38 1.87
C ARG A 250 -2.60 45.97 2.87
N ASP A 251 -3.51 45.07 2.52
CA ASP A 251 -4.59 44.59 3.38
C ASP A 251 -4.21 43.34 4.18
N ARG A 252 -3.08 42.71 3.82
CA ARG A 252 -2.55 41.53 4.52
C ARG A 252 -2.04 41.95 5.92
N PRO A 253 -2.53 41.33 7.01
CA PRO A 253 -2.09 41.68 8.35
C PRO A 253 -0.62 41.33 8.54
N TYR A 254 0.09 42.18 9.30
CA TYR A 254 1.48 41.92 9.66
C TYR A 254 1.63 40.64 10.49
N ASN A 255 2.68 39.86 10.24
CA ASN A 255 2.92 38.61 10.95
C ASN A 255 3.24 38.86 12.44
N SER A 256 2.27 38.56 13.31
CA SER A 256 2.34 38.80 14.77
C SER A 256 3.43 38.01 15.51
N ALA A 257 4.08 37.02 14.85
CA ALA A 257 5.14 36.23 15.46
C ALA A 257 6.41 37.04 15.77
N TYR A 258 6.66 38.12 15.02
CA TYR A 258 7.91 38.87 15.13
C TYR A 258 7.72 40.27 15.72
N PHE A 259 6.54 40.90 15.56
CA PHE A 259 6.22 42.19 16.18
C PHE A 259 4.71 42.30 16.51
N PRO A 260 4.29 41.83 17.70
CA PRO A 260 2.87 41.81 18.09
C PRO A 260 2.28 43.23 18.28
N GLU A 261 3.09 44.23 18.60
CA GLU A 261 2.67 45.63 18.76
C GLU A 261 2.21 46.27 17.44
N LEU A 262 2.82 45.88 16.32
CA LEU A 262 2.44 46.35 14.97
C LEU A 262 1.24 45.59 14.39
N ALA A 263 1.05 44.33 14.80
CA ALA A 263 -0.07 43.50 14.36
C ALA A 263 -1.41 43.90 14.99
N ARG A 264 -1.38 44.64 16.11
CA ARG A 264 -2.59 45.20 16.74
C ARG A 264 -3.11 46.39 15.91
N LYS A 265 -4.07 46.10 15.02
CA LYS A 265 -4.80 47.11 14.25
C LYS A 265 -5.42 48.13 15.22
N ARG A 266 -5.05 49.41 15.12
CA ARG A 266 -5.79 50.50 15.78
C ARG A 266 -7.25 50.39 15.33
N ARG A 267 -8.18 50.22 16.27
CA ARG A 267 -9.62 50.35 15.98
C ARG A 267 -9.83 51.71 15.35
N ARG A 268 -10.21 51.75 14.06
CA ARG A 268 -10.72 52.97 13.45
C ARG A 268 -11.95 53.37 14.25
N ARG A 269 -11.90 54.52 14.92
CA ARG A 269 -13.05 55.17 15.55
C ARG A 269 -13.86 55.85 14.44
N ASP A 270 -14.44 55.05 13.56
CA ASP A 270 -15.38 55.53 12.55
C ASP A 270 -16.80 55.22 13.07
N LYS A 271 -17.21 55.87 14.18
CA LYS A 271 -18.60 55.78 14.64
C LYS A 271 -19.15 56.89 15.54
N ASP A 272 -18.46 58.00 15.73
CA ASP A 272 -18.95 59.07 16.64
C ASP A 272 -19.12 60.45 15.96
N ILE A 273 -19.01 60.56 14.63
CA ILE A 273 -19.13 61.87 13.94
C ILE A 273 -20.59 62.21 13.58
N TYR A 274 -21.49 61.22 13.50
CA TYR A 274 -22.89 61.45 13.10
C TYR A 274 -23.88 61.71 14.26
N ASP A 275 -23.50 61.44 15.51
CA ASP A 275 -24.37 61.67 16.68
C ASP A 275 -24.11 63.03 17.37
N PHE A 276 -23.06 63.76 16.99
CA PHE A 276 -22.75 65.08 17.59
C PHE A 276 -23.46 66.27 16.90
N LEU A 277 -23.98 66.09 15.68
CA LEU A 277 -24.59 67.19 14.90
C LEU A 277 -26.12 67.25 14.95
N TYR A 278 -26.79 66.36 15.69
CA TYR A 278 -28.27 66.34 15.79
C TYR A 278 -28.82 66.42 17.22
N SER A 279 -27.97 66.69 18.22
CA SER A 279 -28.39 66.84 19.62
C SER A 279 -28.49 68.30 20.10
N ASN A 280 -28.31 69.28 19.21
CA ASN A 280 -28.44 70.70 19.54
C ASN A 280 -29.28 71.40 18.46
N SER A 281 -30.58 71.11 18.44
CA SER A 281 -31.61 72.02 17.93
C SER A 281 -32.93 71.78 18.63
#